data_AF-A0A7C2WHL1-F1
#
_entry.id   AF-A0A7C2WHL1-F1
#
_cell.length_a   1.000
_cell.length_b   1.000
_cell.length_c   1.000
_cell.angle_alpha   90.00
_cell.angle_beta   90.00
_cell.angle_gamma   90.00
#
_symmetry.space_group_name_H-M   'P 1'
#
loop_
_entity.id
_entity.type
_entity.pdbx_description
1 polymer ?
#
loop_
_entity_poly.entity_id
_entity_poly.type
_entity_poly.pdbx_seq_one_letter_code
_entity_poly.pdbx_strand_id
1 'polypeptide(L)'
;MRVQTVHRYRFDQLSRYLAVCGVLAPVAIISFVLMGASVTPGYSHITDTISKLASPGAPHPEWMNAGFISYGVLMICLSFAVRRCLPQRAGNTAVWLMIVIHGVGIILAAVFPYDLSIIDGIHSVEGILHHLVSIMSCVAFIISMLIIDRIVSAEPEWRTVTRLSFLAIFVVYVLFVLSLFPVVREIEGALQRASALAMITYIEALSLRCLTLSKAFSSISNN
;
A
#
# COMPACT_ATOMS: atom_id res chain seq x y z
N MET A 1 -16.18 -37.36 11.15
CA MET A 1 -16.90 -36.24 11.80
C MET A 1 -16.41 -34.92 11.21
N ARG A 2 -17.11 -34.37 10.20
CA ARG A 2 -16.91 -32.98 9.75
C ARG A 2 -17.74 -32.08 10.65
N VAL A 3 -17.14 -31.56 11.71
CA VAL A 3 -17.78 -30.56 12.54
C VAL A 3 -17.88 -29.26 11.73
N GLN A 4 -19.11 -28.79 11.61
CA GLN A 4 -19.56 -27.55 11.01
C GLN A 4 -18.66 -26.35 11.38
N THR A 5 -17.99 -25.76 10.40
CA THR A 5 -17.25 -24.49 10.51
C THR A 5 -18.03 -23.36 9.83
N VAL A 6 -19.33 -23.25 10.13
CA VAL A 6 -20.25 -22.35 9.39
C VAL A 6 -20.21 -20.89 9.90
N HIS A 7 -19.30 -20.53 10.83
CA HIS A 7 -19.23 -19.15 11.35
C HIS A 7 -17.89 -18.42 11.12
N ARG A 8 -17.04 -18.89 10.22
CA ARG A 8 -15.65 -18.39 10.15
C ARG A 8 -15.48 -17.06 9.41
N TYR A 9 -16.41 -16.64 8.54
CA TYR A 9 -16.31 -15.42 7.73
C TYR A 9 -17.68 -14.77 7.49
N ARG A 10 -17.81 -13.45 7.73
CA ARG A 10 -18.99 -12.66 7.32
C ARG A 10 -18.67 -11.98 5.99
N PHE A 11 -18.97 -12.65 4.88
CA PHE A 11 -18.64 -12.17 3.54
C PHE A 11 -19.89 -11.90 2.71
N ASP A 12 -20.18 -10.62 2.50
CA ASP A 12 -21.32 -10.12 1.71
C ASP A 12 -20.83 -9.43 0.42
N GLN A 13 -21.76 -8.94 -0.41
CA GLN A 13 -21.42 -8.19 -1.63
C GLN A 13 -20.59 -6.93 -1.34
N LEU A 14 -20.82 -6.27 -0.21
CA LEU A 14 -20.04 -5.11 0.22
C LEU A 14 -18.56 -5.48 0.37
N SER A 15 -18.28 -6.60 1.02
CA SER A 15 -16.90 -7.10 1.22
C SER A 15 -16.19 -7.38 -0.10
N ARG A 16 -16.94 -7.80 -1.13
CA ARG A 16 -16.41 -8.00 -2.50
C ARG A 16 -16.04 -6.67 -3.15
N TYR A 17 -16.90 -5.66 -3.09
CA TYR A 17 -16.59 -4.32 -3.63
C TYR A 17 -15.40 -3.69 -2.92
N LEU A 18 -15.33 -3.80 -1.59
CA LEU A 18 -14.20 -3.32 -0.80
C LEU A 18 -12.88 -4.02 -1.16
N ALA A 19 -12.91 -5.32 -1.49
CA ALA A 19 -11.72 -6.04 -1.94
C ALA A 19 -11.31 -5.65 -3.37
N VAL A 20 -12.26 -5.32 -4.25
CA VAL A 20 -11.96 -4.75 -5.58
C VAL A 20 -11.22 -3.43 -5.46
N CYS A 21 -11.51 -2.60 -4.46
CA CYS A 21 -10.74 -1.37 -4.22
C CYS A 21 -9.23 -1.65 -4.08
N GLY A 22 -8.86 -2.76 -3.45
CA GLY A 22 -7.46 -3.16 -3.32
C GLY A 22 -6.79 -3.54 -4.64
N VAL A 23 -7.53 -4.09 -5.60
CA VAL A 23 -7.06 -4.35 -6.98
C VAL A 23 -6.97 -3.04 -7.77
N LEU A 24 -7.87 -2.09 -7.52
CA LEU A 24 -7.86 -0.80 -8.20
C LEU A 24 -6.77 0.14 -7.68
N ALA A 25 -6.29 -0.02 -6.43
CA ALA A 25 -5.31 0.89 -5.84
C ALA A 25 -3.97 0.90 -6.62
N PRO A 26 -3.35 -0.25 -6.94
CA PRO A 26 -2.15 -0.29 -7.79
C PRO A 26 -2.37 0.29 -9.18
N VAL A 27 -3.51 -0.01 -9.81
CA VAL A 27 -3.87 0.51 -11.14
C VAL A 27 -3.96 2.03 -11.11
N ALA A 28 -4.62 2.59 -10.09
CA ALA A 28 -4.76 4.03 -9.93
C ALA A 28 -3.39 4.70 -9.79
N ILE A 29 -2.57 4.28 -8.82
CA ILE A 29 -1.29 4.94 -8.57
C ILE A 29 -0.33 4.83 -9.77
N ILE A 30 -0.27 3.68 -10.44
CA ILE A 30 0.54 3.52 -11.67
C ILE A 30 0.06 4.46 -12.77
N SER A 31 -1.26 4.56 -12.97
CA SER A 31 -1.83 5.43 -14.01
C SER A 31 -1.47 6.90 -13.78
N PHE A 32 -1.58 7.38 -12.54
CA PHE A 32 -1.20 8.75 -12.19
C PHE A 32 0.31 9.00 -12.29
N VAL A 33 1.15 8.03 -11.93
CA VAL A 33 2.62 8.13 -12.14
C VAL A 33 2.96 8.25 -13.62
N LEU A 34 2.37 7.41 -14.48
CA LEU A 34 2.63 7.46 -15.92
C LEU A 34 2.13 8.76 -16.54
N MET A 35 0.95 9.22 -16.12
CA MET A 35 0.38 10.49 -16.59
C MET A 35 1.27 11.68 -16.18
N GLY A 36 1.65 11.79 -14.91
CA GLY A 36 2.53 12.86 -14.42
C GLY A 36 3.91 12.82 -15.08
N ALA A 37 4.51 11.63 -15.22
CA ALA A 37 5.79 11.46 -15.89
C ALA A 37 5.73 11.89 -17.37
N SER A 38 4.64 11.59 -18.08
CA SER A 38 4.49 11.91 -19.51
C SER A 38 4.46 13.40 -19.81
N VAL A 39 4.08 14.23 -18.84
CA VAL A 39 3.99 15.70 -18.97
C VAL A 39 5.11 16.44 -18.25
N THR A 40 6.06 15.71 -17.63
CA THR A 40 7.18 16.30 -16.88
C THR A 40 8.48 16.20 -17.70
N PRO A 41 8.94 17.28 -18.35
CA PRO A 41 10.16 17.25 -19.15
C PRO A 41 11.37 16.87 -18.31
N GLY A 42 12.20 15.97 -18.83
CA GLY A 42 13.42 15.50 -18.15
C GLY A 42 13.17 14.56 -16.96
N TYR A 43 11.92 14.15 -16.71
CA TYR A 43 11.63 13.16 -15.68
C TYR A 43 12.23 11.80 -16.03
N SER A 44 12.96 11.21 -15.09
CA SER A 44 13.54 9.87 -15.26
C SER A 44 13.01 8.91 -14.21
N HIS A 45 12.46 7.78 -14.66
CA HIS A 45 11.98 6.72 -13.77
C HIS A 45 13.10 6.03 -12.97
N ILE A 46 14.37 6.31 -13.29
CA ILE A 46 15.53 5.75 -12.59
C ILE A 46 16.01 6.71 -11.50
N THR A 47 16.19 7.98 -11.84
CA THR A 47 16.76 8.97 -10.92
C THR A 47 15.69 9.62 -10.05
N ASP A 48 14.51 9.90 -10.61
CA ASP A 48 13.49 10.72 -9.95
C ASP A 48 12.44 9.89 -9.21
N THR A 49 12.15 10.31 -7.98
CA THR A 49 11.09 9.73 -7.16
C THR A 49 9.71 9.99 -7.75
N ILE A 50 8.76 9.12 -7.41
CA ILE A 50 7.32 9.31 -7.63
C ILE A 50 6.84 10.58 -6.93
N SER A 51 7.30 10.84 -5.71
CA SER A 51 6.92 12.04 -4.95
C SER A 51 7.34 13.35 -5.63
N LYS A 52 8.39 13.35 -6.46
CA LYS A 52 8.79 14.51 -7.28
C LYS A 52 7.68 14.98 -8.23
N LEU A 53 6.83 14.08 -8.70
CA LEU A 53 5.69 14.43 -9.57
C LEU A 53 4.60 15.23 -8.84
N ALA A 54 4.62 15.22 -7.51
CA ALA A 54 3.74 16.00 -6.65
C ALA A 54 4.42 17.26 -6.07
N SER A 55 5.68 17.51 -6.42
CA SER A 55 6.46 18.62 -5.87
C SER A 55 6.01 19.98 -6.41
N PRO A 56 6.17 21.06 -5.64
CA PRO A 56 6.07 22.42 -6.16
C PRO A 56 7.00 22.60 -7.36
N GLY A 57 6.48 23.11 -8.47
CA GLY A 57 7.23 23.30 -9.71
C GLY A 57 7.21 22.12 -10.68
N ALA A 58 6.69 20.94 -10.29
CA ALA A 58 6.33 19.91 -11.26
C ALA A 58 5.17 20.40 -12.15
N PRO A 59 5.05 19.94 -13.40
CA PRO A 59 3.85 20.17 -14.21
C PRO A 59 2.66 19.41 -13.63
N HIS A 60 1.57 20.12 -13.35
CA HIS A 60 0.33 19.55 -12.81
C HIS A 60 0.51 18.65 -11.56
N PRO A 61 1.11 19.16 -10.46
CA PRO A 61 1.35 18.36 -9.26
C PRO A 61 0.05 17.83 -8.63
N GLU A 62 -1.07 18.52 -8.87
CA GLU A 62 -2.40 18.11 -8.46
C GLU A 62 -2.80 16.74 -9.03
N TRP A 63 -2.26 16.33 -10.18
CA TRP A 63 -2.53 15.02 -10.76
C TRP A 63 -1.91 13.90 -9.92
N MET A 64 -0.63 14.02 -9.57
CA MET A 64 0.02 13.02 -8.74
C MET A 64 -0.60 13.00 -7.33
N ASN A 65 -0.96 14.17 -6.79
CA ASN A 65 -1.70 14.28 -5.53
C ASN A 65 -3.06 13.57 -5.58
N ALA A 66 -3.81 13.71 -6.68
CA ALA A 66 -5.04 12.96 -6.89
C ALA A 66 -4.78 11.44 -6.92
N GLY A 67 -3.65 11.01 -7.47
CA GLY A 67 -3.22 9.61 -7.43
C GLY A 67 -2.94 9.09 -6.03
N PHE A 68 -2.22 9.85 -5.20
CA PHE A 68 -1.99 9.51 -3.80
C PHE A 68 -3.29 9.46 -3.00
N ILE A 69 -4.17 10.46 -3.17
CA ILE A 69 -5.47 10.49 -2.48
C ILE A 69 -6.32 9.29 -2.89
N SER A 70 -6.41 9.02 -4.20
CA SER A 70 -7.19 7.88 -4.73
C SER A 70 -6.66 6.55 -4.18
N TYR A 71 -5.34 6.34 -4.22
CA TYR A 71 -4.71 5.16 -3.66
C TYR A 71 -5.02 5.02 -2.16
N GLY A 72 -4.86 6.09 -1.38
CA GLY A 72 -5.09 6.05 0.07
C GLY A 72 -6.55 5.72 0.43
N VAL A 73 -7.51 6.31 -0.30
CA VAL A 73 -8.95 5.99 -0.13
C VAL A 73 -9.22 4.52 -0.47
N LEU A 74 -8.66 4.02 -1.58
CA LEU A 74 -8.83 2.62 -1.98
C LEU A 74 -8.21 1.65 -0.96
N MET A 75 -7.07 2.00 -0.36
CA MET A 75 -6.45 1.22 0.72
C MET A 75 -7.30 1.22 2.01
N ILE A 76 -7.91 2.36 2.35
CA ILE A 76 -8.86 2.44 3.47
C ILE A 76 -10.06 1.52 3.20
N CYS A 77 -10.62 1.53 1.99
CA CYS A 77 -11.68 0.59 1.60
C CYS A 77 -11.24 -0.88 1.72
N LEU A 78 -10.05 -1.22 1.20
CA LEU A 78 -9.48 -2.56 1.33
C LEU A 78 -9.35 -3.01 2.78
N SER A 79 -8.98 -2.12 3.70
CA SER A 79 -8.86 -2.46 5.14
C SER A 79 -10.15 -3.07 5.71
N PHE A 80 -11.31 -2.59 5.26
CA PHE A 80 -12.62 -3.07 5.70
C PHE A 80 -12.95 -4.44 5.10
N ALA A 81 -12.50 -4.74 3.89
CA ALA A 81 -12.55 -6.09 3.35
C ALA A 81 -11.67 -7.00 4.20
N VAL A 82 -10.39 -6.68 4.35
CA VAL A 82 -9.40 -7.48 5.10
C VAL A 82 -9.92 -7.82 6.51
N ARG A 83 -10.49 -6.85 7.22
CA ARG A 83 -11.10 -7.06 8.55
C ARG A 83 -12.19 -8.14 8.58
N ARG A 84 -12.96 -8.26 7.50
CA ARG A 84 -14.04 -9.26 7.33
C ARG A 84 -13.52 -10.59 6.78
N CYS A 85 -12.40 -10.55 6.05
CA CYS A 85 -11.75 -11.70 5.43
C CYS A 85 -10.89 -12.50 6.39
N LEU A 86 -10.31 -11.85 7.39
CA LEU A 86 -9.43 -12.53 8.33
C LEU A 86 -10.24 -13.35 9.34
N PRO A 87 -9.71 -14.49 9.79
CA PRO A 87 -10.25 -15.21 10.94
C PRO A 87 -10.42 -14.25 12.13
N GLN A 88 -11.53 -14.38 12.87
CA GLN A 88 -11.80 -13.56 14.06
C GLN A 88 -10.89 -13.98 15.22
N ARG A 89 -9.64 -13.52 15.16
CA ARG A 89 -8.57 -13.75 16.14
C ARG A 89 -8.09 -12.41 16.70
N ALA A 90 -7.38 -12.47 17.83
CA ALA A 90 -6.65 -11.32 18.36
C ALA A 90 -5.74 -10.72 17.27
N GLY A 91 -5.78 -9.40 17.11
CA GLY A 91 -5.02 -8.68 16.08
C GLY A 91 -5.83 -8.23 14.85
N ASN A 92 -7.04 -8.74 14.61
CA ASN A 92 -7.85 -8.33 13.44
C ASN A 92 -8.11 -6.81 13.40
N THR A 93 -8.49 -6.22 14.54
CA THR A 93 -8.66 -4.75 14.66
C THR A 93 -7.34 -4.01 14.43
N ALA A 94 -6.21 -4.56 14.88
CA ALA A 94 -4.90 -3.95 14.67
C ALA A 94 -4.52 -3.94 13.18
N VAL A 95 -4.75 -5.03 12.44
CA VAL A 95 -4.56 -5.07 10.98
C VAL A 95 -5.36 -3.97 10.30
N TRP A 96 -6.66 -3.88 10.61
CA TRP A 96 -7.54 -2.86 10.05
C TRP A 96 -6.99 -1.45 10.31
N LEU A 97 -6.65 -1.13 11.57
CA LEU A 97 -6.08 0.15 11.94
C LEU A 97 -4.78 0.46 11.20
N MET A 98 -3.87 -0.52 11.09
CA MET A 98 -2.59 -0.34 10.43
C MET A 98 -2.74 -0.05 8.92
N ILE A 99 -3.68 -0.71 8.24
CA ILE A 99 -3.96 -0.42 6.82
C ILE A 99 -4.65 0.95 6.67
N VAL A 100 -5.52 1.34 7.61
CA VAL A 100 -6.10 2.71 7.63
C VAL A 100 -5.01 3.75 7.82
N ILE A 101 -4.09 3.56 8.77
CA ILE A 101 -2.96 4.47 9.00
C ILE A 101 -2.08 4.57 7.75
N HIS A 102 -1.85 3.45 7.06
CA HIS A 102 -1.14 3.46 5.78
C HIS A 102 -1.85 4.35 4.74
N GLY A 103 -3.15 4.13 4.51
CA GLY A 103 -3.93 4.92 3.55
C GLY A 103 -4.01 6.40 3.91
N VAL A 104 -4.25 6.73 5.18
CA VAL A 104 -4.24 8.11 5.69
C VAL A 104 -2.86 8.75 5.54
N GLY A 105 -1.79 8.02 5.83
CA GLY A 105 -0.42 8.53 5.67
C GLY A 105 -0.09 8.88 4.22
N ILE A 106 -0.56 8.09 3.24
CA ILE A 106 -0.41 8.42 1.81
C ILE A 106 -1.25 9.64 1.42
N ILE A 107 -2.47 9.78 1.94
CA ILE A 107 -3.28 10.99 1.73
C ILE A 107 -2.56 12.22 2.29
N LEU A 108 -2.00 12.12 3.50
CA LEU A 108 -1.25 13.22 4.11
C LEU A 108 0.03 13.55 3.32
N ALA A 109 0.69 12.57 2.70
CA ALA A 109 1.82 12.81 1.82
C ALA A 109 1.43 13.60 0.55
N ALA A 110 0.15 13.58 0.15
CA ALA A 110 -0.37 14.43 -0.92
C ALA A 110 -0.66 15.87 -0.46
N VAL A 111 -1.00 16.03 0.82
CA VAL A 111 -1.30 17.34 1.44
C VAL A 111 -0.02 18.10 1.76
N PHE A 112 1.00 17.39 2.24
CA PHE A 112 2.31 17.95 2.52
C PHE A 112 3.21 17.79 1.28
N PRO A 113 3.43 18.85 0.49
CA PRO A 113 4.21 18.73 -0.73
C PRO A 113 5.60 18.19 -0.44
N TYR A 114 6.09 17.33 -1.34
CA TYR A 114 7.50 16.96 -1.36
C TYR A 114 8.30 18.17 -1.81
N ASP A 115 8.73 18.97 -0.85
CA ASP A 115 9.50 20.17 -1.09
C ASP A 115 10.96 19.92 -0.69
N LEU A 116 11.82 19.89 -1.71
CA LEU A 116 13.27 19.79 -1.57
C LEU A 116 13.92 21.17 -1.41
N SER A 117 13.13 22.25 -1.33
CA SER A 117 13.69 23.58 -1.11
C SER A 117 14.45 23.60 0.22
N ILE A 118 15.77 23.79 0.11
CA ILE A 118 16.63 24.11 1.22
C ILE A 118 16.69 25.63 1.24
N ILE A 119 15.95 26.25 2.15
CA ILE A 119 16.09 27.67 2.44
C ILE A 119 17.04 27.74 3.65
N ASP A 120 18.21 28.35 3.48
CA ASP A 120 19.22 28.55 4.53
C ASP A 120 19.71 27.26 5.24
N GLY A 121 19.78 26.14 4.52
CA GLY A 121 20.25 24.87 5.07
C GLY A 121 19.19 24.08 5.85
N ILE A 122 17.95 24.57 5.90
CA ILE A 122 16.84 23.97 6.63
C ILE A 122 15.81 23.42 5.64
N HIS A 123 15.39 22.17 5.85
CA HIS A 123 14.27 21.58 5.12
C HIS A 123 12.97 22.29 5.49
N SER A 124 12.11 22.56 4.51
CA SER A 124 10.78 23.09 4.79
C SER A 124 9.99 22.15 5.72
N VAL A 125 9.10 22.74 6.53
CA VAL A 125 8.27 21.98 7.49
C VAL A 125 7.42 20.97 6.74
N GLU A 126 6.93 21.34 5.56
CA GLU A 126 6.17 20.51 4.63
C GLU A 126 6.98 19.30 4.19
N GLY A 127 8.24 19.48 3.79
CA GLY A 127 9.13 18.37 3.41
C GLY A 127 9.39 17.41 4.57
N ILE A 128 9.61 17.93 5.79
CA ILE A 128 9.77 17.10 7.00
C ILE A 128 8.49 16.30 7.27
N LEU A 129 7.32 16.95 7.21
CA LEU A 129 6.03 16.30 7.42
C LEU A 129 5.78 15.22 6.36
N HIS A 130 6.08 15.49 5.09
CA HIS A 130 5.98 14.52 3.99
C HIS A 130 6.80 13.25 4.28
N HIS A 131 8.05 13.41 4.71
CA HIS A 131 8.91 12.28 5.08
C HIS A 131 8.37 11.49 6.28
N LEU A 132 7.95 12.18 7.34
CA LEU A 132 7.42 11.54 8.55
C LEU A 132 6.15 10.73 8.27
N VAL A 133 5.19 11.30 7.53
CA VAL A 133 3.94 10.59 7.20
C VAL A 133 4.19 9.43 6.23
N SER A 134 5.19 9.54 5.35
CA SER A 134 5.61 8.45 4.44
C SER A 134 6.24 7.27 5.21
N ILE A 135 7.13 7.55 6.16
CA ILE A 135 7.74 6.53 7.02
C ILE A 135 6.66 5.86 7.88
N MET A 136 5.80 6.65 8.52
CA MET A 136 4.68 6.16 9.31
C MET A 136 3.77 5.23 8.49
N SER A 137 3.44 5.65 7.26
CA SER A 137 2.62 4.87 6.33
C SER A 137 3.27 3.53 5.97
N CYS A 138 4.56 3.54 5.63
CA CYS A 138 5.31 2.33 5.28
C CYS A 138 5.40 1.35 6.47
N VAL A 139 5.78 1.86 7.65
CA VAL A 139 5.92 1.06 8.87
C VAL A 139 4.57 0.46 9.28
N ALA A 140 3.49 1.24 9.26
CA ALA A 140 2.15 0.73 9.55
C ALA A 140 1.79 -0.42 8.60
N PHE A 141 2.06 -0.28 7.30
CA PHE A 141 1.76 -1.33 6.35
C PHE A 141 2.58 -2.60 6.59
N ILE A 142 3.88 -2.49 6.86
CA ILE A 142 4.73 -3.63 7.25
C ILE A 142 4.20 -4.32 8.52
N ILE A 143 3.82 -3.56 9.54
CA ILE A 143 3.23 -4.12 10.77
C ILE A 143 1.94 -4.87 10.44
N SER A 144 1.11 -4.36 9.53
CA SER A 144 -0.11 -5.05 9.10
C SER A 144 0.20 -6.42 8.47
N MET A 145 1.24 -6.51 7.63
CA MET A 145 1.68 -7.76 7.02
C MET A 145 2.10 -8.78 8.08
N LEU A 146 2.94 -8.37 9.03
CA LEU A 146 3.42 -9.23 10.12
C LEU A 146 2.27 -9.75 11.00
N ILE A 147 1.27 -8.91 11.26
CA ILE A 147 0.09 -9.33 12.05
C ILE A 147 -0.77 -10.31 11.23
N ILE A 148 -1.00 -10.04 9.93
CA ILE A 148 -1.71 -10.96 9.03
C ILE A 148 -1.03 -12.32 9.03
N ASP A 149 0.29 -12.36 8.85
CA ASP A 149 1.08 -13.60 8.81
C ASP A 149 0.92 -14.42 10.10
N ARG A 150 0.92 -13.76 11.27
CA ARG A 150 0.64 -14.43 12.54
C ARG A 150 -0.78 -14.98 12.59
N ILE A 151 -1.78 -14.18 12.20
CA ILE A 151 -3.20 -14.57 12.22
C ILE A 151 -3.44 -15.80 11.35
N VAL A 152 -2.80 -15.88 10.18
CA VAL A 152 -3.07 -16.92 9.16
C VAL A 152 -2.01 -18.03 9.08
N SER A 153 -1.02 -18.00 9.99
CA SER A 153 0.14 -18.93 10.01
C SER A 153 -0.23 -20.42 9.94
N ALA A 154 -1.34 -20.82 10.55
CA ALA A 154 -1.82 -22.21 10.56
C ALA A 154 -2.70 -22.58 9.36
N GLU A 155 -3.01 -21.65 8.45
CA GLU A 155 -3.96 -21.84 7.35
C GLU A 155 -3.18 -22.01 6.01
N PRO A 156 -3.08 -23.23 5.44
CA PRO A 156 -2.25 -23.49 4.25
C PRO A 156 -2.67 -22.67 3.01
N GLU A 157 -3.94 -22.29 2.98
CA GLU A 157 -4.57 -21.52 1.93
C GLU A 157 -4.09 -20.05 1.87
N TRP A 158 -3.41 -19.55 2.90
CA TRP A 158 -2.81 -18.20 2.94
C TRP A 158 -1.32 -18.18 2.57
N ARG A 159 -0.70 -19.33 2.24
CA ARG A 159 0.75 -19.45 1.97
C ARG A 159 1.30 -18.49 0.92
N THR A 160 0.54 -18.18 -0.13
CA THR A 160 0.99 -17.23 -1.16
C THR A 160 1.08 -15.81 -0.59
N VAL A 161 0.08 -15.38 0.18
CA VAL A 161 0.07 -14.06 0.83
C VAL A 161 1.23 -13.93 1.80
N THR A 162 1.48 -14.96 2.63
CA THR A 162 2.56 -14.93 3.61
C THR A 162 3.96 -15.02 2.96
N ARG A 163 4.12 -15.72 1.84
CA ARG A 163 5.40 -15.70 1.10
C ARG A 163 5.67 -14.32 0.49
N LEU A 164 4.63 -13.69 -0.06
CA LEU A 164 4.75 -12.38 -0.65
C LEU A 164 4.96 -11.28 0.40
N SER A 165 4.41 -11.39 1.62
CA SER A 165 4.75 -10.47 2.70
C SER A 165 6.22 -10.56 3.07
N PHE A 166 6.77 -11.76 3.30
CA PHE A 166 8.19 -11.92 3.62
C PHE A 166 9.09 -11.36 2.52
N LEU A 167 8.78 -11.64 1.25
CA LEU A 167 9.51 -11.07 0.12
C LEU A 167 9.39 -9.55 0.08
N ALA A 168 8.18 -9.01 0.24
CA ALA A 168 7.96 -7.56 0.19
C ALA A 168 8.67 -6.84 1.33
N ILE A 169 8.57 -7.34 2.57
CA ILE A 169 9.26 -6.79 3.74
C ILE A 169 10.77 -6.83 3.54
N PHE A 170 11.31 -7.96 3.06
CA PHE A 170 12.74 -8.11 2.78
C PHE A 170 13.21 -7.10 1.73
N VAL A 171 12.51 -7.01 0.59
CA VAL A 171 12.83 -6.07 -0.48
C VAL A 171 12.77 -4.64 0.03
N VAL A 172 11.68 -4.23 0.67
CA VAL A 172 11.52 -2.86 1.20
C VAL A 172 12.62 -2.55 2.22
N TYR A 173 12.95 -3.47 3.11
CA TYR A 173 14.02 -3.28 4.09
C TYR A 173 15.39 -3.10 3.41
N VAL A 174 15.77 -3.99 2.50
CA VAL A 174 17.06 -3.92 1.80
C VAL A 174 17.16 -2.62 0.99
N LEU A 175 16.12 -2.25 0.24
CA LEU A 175 16.11 -1.03 -0.56
C LEU A 175 16.12 0.23 0.31
N PHE A 176 15.44 0.22 1.46
CA PHE A 176 15.51 1.29 2.44
C PHE A 176 16.94 1.45 2.99
N VAL A 177 17.59 0.36 3.41
CA VAL A 177 18.98 0.40 3.90
C VAL A 177 19.92 0.91 2.81
N LEU A 178 19.75 0.47 1.56
CA LEU A 178 20.54 0.97 0.43
C LEU A 178 20.34 2.48 0.22
N SER A 179 19.11 2.98 0.34
CA SER A 179 18.81 4.42 0.16
C SER A 179 19.48 5.35 1.19
N LEU A 180 20.00 4.80 2.30
CA LEU A 180 20.78 5.57 3.28
C LEU A 180 22.18 5.95 2.77
N PHE A 181 22.68 5.28 1.74
CA PHE A 181 24.01 5.52 1.19
C PHE A 181 23.97 6.57 0.07
N PRO A 182 24.83 7.60 0.09
CA PRO A 182 24.85 8.62 -0.96
C PRO A 182 25.11 8.07 -2.38
N VAL A 183 25.79 6.92 -2.48
CA VAL A 183 26.16 6.28 -3.75
C VAL A 183 24.95 5.86 -4.61
N VAL A 184 23.78 5.67 -4.00
CA VAL A 184 22.57 5.25 -4.73
C VAL A 184 21.62 6.40 -5.07
N ARG A 185 22.00 7.66 -4.81
CA ARG A 185 21.16 8.84 -5.11
C ARG A 185 20.79 8.93 -6.58
N GLU A 186 21.67 8.49 -7.48
CA GLU A 186 21.41 8.48 -8.93
C GLU A 186 20.34 7.45 -9.36
N ILE A 187 19.98 6.52 -8.49
CA ILE A 187 18.98 5.47 -8.76
C ILE A 187 17.83 5.49 -7.74
N GLU A 188 17.66 6.58 -7.00
CA GLU A 188 16.66 6.69 -5.94
C GLU A 188 15.24 6.44 -6.46
N GLY A 189 14.92 6.97 -7.65
CA GLY A 189 13.67 6.70 -8.34
C GLY A 189 13.41 5.22 -8.63
N ALA A 190 14.45 4.47 -9.00
CA ALA A 190 14.36 3.02 -9.23
C ALA A 190 14.17 2.26 -7.90
N LEU A 191 14.90 2.63 -6.84
CA LEU A 191 14.76 2.02 -5.52
C LEU A 191 13.35 2.23 -4.94
N GLN A 192 12.81 3.45 -5.06
CA GLN A 192 11.46 3.76 -4.60
C GLN A 192 10.41 2.96 -5.38
N ARG A 193 10.56 2.84 -6.70
CA ARG A 193 9.66 2.04 -7.53
C ARG A 193 9.72 0.55 -7.24
N ALA A 194 10.92 0.00 -7.04
CA ALA A 194 11.07 -1.42 -6.69
C ALA A 194 10.44 -1.71 -5.31
N SER A 195 10.58 -0.80 -4.35
CA SER A 195 9.91 -0.87 -3.05
C SER A 195 8.38 -0.80 -3.19
N ALA A 196 7.88 0.15 -4.00
CA ALA A 196 6.46 0.28 -4.30
C ALA A 196 5.90 -0.96 -5.00
N LEU A 197 6.63 -1.51 -5.99
CA LEU A 197 6.25 -2.71 -6.73
C LEU A 197 6.09 -3.91 -5.79
N ALA A 198 7.00 -4.07 -4.82
CA ALA A 198 6.91 -5.12 -3.82
C ALA A 198 5.64 -4.97 -2.96
N MET A 199 5.33 -3.75 -2.51
CA MET A 199 4.13 -3.47 -1.72
C MET A 199 2.84 -3.68 -2.51
N ILE A 200 2.74 -3.16 -3.75
CA ILE A 200 1.53 -3.31 -4.56
C ILE A 200 1.30 -4.76 -4.99
N THR A 201 2.36 -5.54 -5.21
CA THR A 201 2.24 -6.98 -5.50
C THR A 201 1.64 -7.73 -4.31
N TYR A 202 2.04 -7.35 -3.08
CA TYR A 202 1.42 -7.89 -1.88
C TYR A 202 -0.05 -7.47 -1.75
N ILE A 203 -0.38 -6.20 -2.05
CA ILE A 203 -1.75 -5.68 -2.03
C ILE A 203 -2.64 -6.47 -2.99
N GLU A 204 -2.18 -6.73 -4.22
CA GLU A 204 -2.90 -7.56 -5.19
C GLU A 204 -3.16 -8.96 -4.65
N ALA A 205 -2.13 -9.64 -4.11
CA ALA A 205 -2.29 -10.98 -3.56
C ALA A 205 -3.28 -11.03 -2.39
N LEU A 206 -3.22 -10.04 -1.49
CA LEU A 206 -4.14 -9.90 -0.37
C LEU A 206 -5.57 -9.65 -0.86
N SER A 207 -5.75 -8.75 -1.83
CA SER A 207 -7.07 -8.38 -2.40
C SER A 207 -7.71 -9.55 -3.14
N LEU A 208 -6.94 -10.24 -3.99
CA LEU A 208 -7.39 -11.45 -4.68
C LEU A 208 -7.75 -12.55 -3.68
N ARG A 209 -6.99 -12.69 -2.59
CA ARG A 209 -7.32 -13.65 -1.54
C ARG A 209 -8.67 -13.33 -0.90
N CYS A 210 -8.92 -12.07 -0.54
CA CYS A 210 -10.22 -11.59 -0.08
C CYS A 210 -11.34 -11.95 -1.08
N LEU A 211 -11.13 -11.70 -2.38
CA LEU A 211 -12.13 -12.01 -3.43
C LEU A 211 -12.40 -13.52 -3.60
N THR A 212 -11.37 -14.37 -3.49
CA THR A 212 -11.56 -15.82 -3.60
C THR A 212 -12.39 -16.39 -2.45
N LEU A 213 -12.19 -15.89 -1.23
CA LEU A 213 -12.97 -16.28 -0.06
C LEU A 213 -14.44 -15.82 -0.18
N SER A 214 -14.68 -14.68 -0.81
CA SER A 214 -16.04 -14.20 -1.12
C SER A 214 -16.83 -15.16 -2.01
N LYS A 215 -16.21 -15.63 -3.11
CA LYS A 215 -16.87 -16.49 -4.10
C LYS A 215 -17.27 -17.84 -3.49
N ALA A 216 -16.37 -18.44 -2.72
CA ALA A 216 -16.62 -19.73 -2.06
C ALA A 216 -17.82 -19.71 -1.10
N PHE A 217 -18.11 -18.56 -0.48
CA PHE A 217 -19.27 -18.41 0.40
C PHE A 217 -20.59 -18.30 -0.38
N SER A 218 -20.60 -17.51 -1.46
CA SER A 218 -21.81 -17.31 -2.29
C SER A 218 -22.32 -18.60 -2.95
N SER A 219 -21.43 -19.56 -3.26
CA SER A 219 -21.83 -20.86 -3.80
C SER A 219 -22.42 -21.80 -2.75
N ILE A 220 -22.12 -21.59 -1.47
CA ILE A 220 -22.67 -22.39 -0.36
C ILE A 220 -24.06 -21.89 0.03
N SER A 221 -24.32 -20.57 -0.03
CA SER A 221 -25.63 -20.00 0.34
C SER A 221 -26.74 -20.24 -0.68
N ASN A 222 -26.37 -20.58 -1.93
CA ASN A 222 -27.31 -20.75 -3.05
C ASN A 222 -27.64 -22.22 -3.36
N ASN A 223 -27.13 -23.17 -2.56
CA ASN A 223 -27.44 -24.60 -2.60
C ASN A 223 -28.18 -25.00 -1.32
#